data_AF-A0A368GTL1-F1
#
_entry.id   AF-A0A368GTL1-F1
#
_cell.length_a   1.000
_cell.length_b   1.000
_cell.length_c   1.000
_cell.angle_alpha   90.00
_cell.angle_beta   90.00
_cell.angle_gamma   90.00
#
_symmetry.space_group_name_H-M   'P 1'
#
loop_
_entity.id
_entity.type
_entity.pdbx_description
1 polymer ?
#
loop_
_entity_poly.entity_id
_entity_poly.type
_entity_poly.pdbx_seq_one_letter_code
_entity_poly.pdbx_strand_id
1 'polypeptide(L)' 'MRVVRGQVWNLYDCLAKNEPPAGLIMKDPILVTRRYHRNRPTNNNWSQWFRVRPCDYQNRGCC' A
#
# COMPACT_ATOMS: atom_id res chain seq x y z
N MET A 1 9.17 7.50 1.98
CA MET A 1 8.91 6.04 2.00
C MET A 1 7.44 5.66 1.75
N ARG A 2 6.76 6.18 0.71
CA ARG A 2 5.36 5.82 0.38
C ARG A 2 5.24 4.58 -0.52
N VAL A 3 6.22 4.41 -1.41
CA VAL A 3 6.32 3.29 -2.35
C VAL A 3 6.63 1.98 -1.62
N VAL A 4 7.68 1.97 -0.79
CA VAL A 4 8.06 0.77 0.01
C VAL A 4 6.90 0.28 0.88
N ARG A 5 6.15 1.19 1.51
CA ARG A 5 4.95 0.82 2.28
C ARG A 5 3.84 0.22 1.40
N GLY A 6 3.73 0.65 0.15
CA GLY A 6 2.83 0.03 -0.83
C GLY A 6 3.23 -1.39 -1.19
N GLN A 7 4.53 -1.63 -1.38
CA GLN A 7 5.06 -2.99 -1.62
C GLN A 7 4.78 -3.92 -0.44
N VAL A 8 5.02 -3.46 0.79
CA VAL A 8 4.71 -4.23 2.00
C VAL A 8 3.20 -4.46 2.14
N TRP A 9 2.36 -3.51 1.75
CA TRP A 9 0.90 -3.66 1.77
C TRP A 9 0.43 -4.74 0.78
N ASN A 10 0.93 -4.72 -0.46
CA ASN A 10 0.61 -5.74 -1.45
C ASN A 10 1.08 -7.13 -0.99
N LEU A 11 2.27 -7.21 -0.39
CA LEU A 11 2.78 -8.45 0.20
C LEU A 11 1.88 -8.97 1.32
N TYR A 12 1.47 -8.09 2.24
CA TYR A 12 0.54 -8.45 3.31
C TYR A 12 -0.79 -9.00 2.76
N ASP A 13 -1.37 -8.36 1.75
CA ASP A 13 -2.62 -8.82 1.12
C ASP A 13 -2.45 -10.19 0.44
N CYS A 14 -1.34 -10.43 -0.26
CA CYS A 14 -1.02 -11.75 -0.83
C CYS A 14 -0.91 -12.83 0.24
N LEU A 15 -0.16 -12.55 1.32
CA LEU A 15 0.02 -13.49 2.42
C LEU A 15 -1.31 -13.79 3.12
N ALA A 16 -2.15 -12.78 3.35
CA ALA A 16 -3.48 -12.96 3.95
C ALA A 16 -4.41 -13.83 3.10
N LYS A 17 -4.23 -13.81 1.78
CA LYS A 17 -5.03 -14.58 0.79
C LYS A 17 -4.37 -15.89 0.37
N ASN A 18 -3.19 -16.22 0.90
CA ASN A 18 -2.36 -17.35 0.44
C ASN A 18 -2.13 -17.34 -1.09
N GLU A 19 -1.97 -16.15 -1.68
CA GLU A 19 -1.66 -16.01 -3.10
C GLU A 19 -0.20 -16.43 -3.37
N PRO A 20 0.09 -17.08 -4.52
CA PRO A 20 1.45 -17.42 -4.90
C PRO A 20 2.29 -16.16 -5.17
N PRO A 21 3.64 -16.25 -5.14
CA PRO A 21 4.52 -15.10 -5.39
C PRO A 21 4.26 -14.38 -6.73
N ALA A 22 3.81 -15.12 -7.75
CA ALA A 22 3.41 -14.55 -9.04
C ALA A 22 2.24 -13.56 -8.91
N GLY A 23 1.29 -13.81 -8.00
CA GLY A 23 0.16 -12.92 -7.74
C GLY A 23 0.60 -11.56 -7.18
N LEU A 24 1.69 -11.53 -6.40
CA LEU A 24 2.25 -10.28 -5.88
C LEU A 24 2.78 -9.37 -7.00
N ILE A 25 3.46 -9.96 -7.98
CA ILE A 25 4.05 -9.23 -9.11
C ILE A 25 2.96 -8.65 -10.01
N MET A 26 1.81 -9.33 -10.11
CA MET A 26 0.67 -8.88 -10.92
C MET A 26 -0.19 -7.81 -10.25
N LYS A 27 -0.01 -7.50 -8.96
CA LYS A 27 -0.80 -6.46 -8.29
C LYS A 27 -0.41 -5.06 -8.77
N ASP A 28 -1.42 -4.22 -8.95
CA ASP A 28 -1.21 -2.82 -9.29
C ASP A 28 -0.33 -2.11 -8.23
N PRO A 29 0.59 -1.24 -8.65
CA PRO A 29 1.40 -0.45 -7.74
C PRO A 29 0.54 0.55 -6.98
N ILE A 30 0.66 0.53 -5.65
CA ILE A 30 -0.04 1.43 -4.74
C ILE A 30 0.92 2.29 -3.93
N LEU A 31 0.41 3.45 -3.50
CA LEU A 31 1.10 4.37 -2.60
C LEU A 31 0.43 4.34 -1.24
N VAL A 32 1.22 4.11 -0.20
CA VAL A 32 0.71 4.01 1.18
C VAL A 32 1.29 5.12 2.06
N THR A 33 0.39 5.85 2.71
CA THR A 33 0.69 6.97 3.63
C THR A 33 0.11 6.70 5.00
N ARG A 34 0.74 7.21 6.07
CA ARG A 34 0.11 7.20 7.40
C ARG A 34 -1.02 8.22 7.42
N ARG A 35 -2.17 7.86 8.01
CA ARG A 35 -3.30 8.78 8.17
C ARG A 35 -3.05 9.82 9.27
N TYR A 36 -2.46 9.40 10.38
CA TYR A 36 -2.31 10.23 11.58
C TYR A 36 -0.87 10.26 12.07
N HIS A 37 -0.42 11.44 12.51
CA HIS A 37 0.89 11.60 13.16
C HIS A 37 0.78 11.63 14.68
N ARG A 38 -0.22 12.35 15.22
CA ARG A 38 -0.44 12.55 16.67
C ARG A 38 -1.53 11.64 17.27
N ASN A 39 -2.64 11.40 16.57
CA ASN A 39 -3.76 10.58 17.06
C ASN A 39 -3.74 9.19 16.43
N ARG A 40 -2.79 8.37 16.86
CA ARG A 40 -2.57 7.04 16.30
C ARG A 40 -3.63 6.06 16.82
N PRO A 41 -4.22 5.20 15.96
CA PRO A 41 -5.07 4.11 16.42
C PRO A 41 -4.30 3.21 17.38
N THR A 42 -4.95 2.63 18.38
CA THR A 42 -4.31 1.70 19.34
C THR A 42 -4.45 0.23 18.92
N ASN A 43 -5.08 -0.04 17.78
CA ASN A 43 -5.32 -1.38 17.28
C ASN A 43 -4.40 -1.74 16.12
N ASN A 44 -4.36 -3.03 15.79
CA ASN A 44 -3.56 -3.57 14.68
C ASN A 44 -4.30 -3.48 13.32
N ASN A 45 -5.33 -2.64 13.18
CA ASN A 45 -6.05 -2.53 11.91
C ASN A 45 -5.31 -1.60 10.95
N TRP A 46 -4.66 -2.21 9.94
CA TRP A 46 -3.86 -1.50 8.94
C TRP A 46 -4.65 -0.42 8.19
N SER A 47 -5.93 -0.65 7.92
CA SER A 47 -6.79 0.31 7.20
C SER A 47 -7.06 1.60 7.97
N GLN A 48 -6.98 1.55 9.31
CA GLN A 48 -7.12 2.72 10.18
C GLN A 48 -5.80 3.50 10.31
N TRP A 49 -4.67 2.81 10.23
CA TRP A 49 -3.35 3.44 10.29
C TRP A 49 -2.94 4.10 8.98
N PHE A 50 -3.31 3.50 7.85
CA PHE A 50 -2.79 3.86 6.55
C PHE A 50 -3.88 4.24 5.56
N ARG A 51 -3.50 5.13 4.64
CA ARG A 51 -4.28 5.49 3.46
C ARG A 51 -3.57 4.95 2.24
N VAL A 52 -4.25 4.05 1.55
CA VAL A 52 -3.86 3.49 0.25
C VAL A 52 -4.38 4.43 -0.84
N ARG A 53 -3.56 4.65 -1.87
CA ARG A 53 -3.96 5.30 -3.11
C ARG A 53 -3.34 4.53 -4.29
N PRO A 54 -4.03 4.43 -5.43
CA PRO A 54 -3.39 3.94 -6.65
C PRO A 54 -2.19 4.84 -6.99
N CYS A 55 -1.16 4.27 -7.59
CA CYS A 55 -0.09 5.07 -8.15
C CYS A 55 -0.61 5.66 -9.47
N ASP A 56 -1.01 6.93 -9.43
CA ASP A 56 -1.45 7.64 -10.63
C ASP A 56 -0.22 8.08 -11.45
N TYR A 57 -0.11 7.54 -12.65
CA TYR A 57 0.92 7.88 -13.62
C TYR A 57 0.40 8.86 -14.70
N GLN A 58 -0.90 9.18 -14.72
CA GLN A 58 -1.53 10.00 -15.77
C GLN A 58 -1.04 11.45 -15.76
N ASN A 59 -0.64 11.96 -14.59
CA ASN A 59 -0.14 13.33 -14.44
C ASN A 59 1.40 13.44 -14.49
N ARG A 60 2.11 12.36 -14.86
CA ARG A 60 3.53 12.44 -15.16
C ARG A 60 3.68 12.72 -16.65
N GLY A 61 3.50 13.99 -17.03
CA GLY A 61 3.96 14.46 -18.33
C GLY A 61 5.42 14.03 -18.49
N CYS A 62 5.70 13.19 -19.50
CA CYS A 62 7.07 13.03 -19.97
C CYS A 62 7.55 14.39 -20.46
N CYS A 63 8.81 14.68 -20.15
CA CYS A 63 9.56 15.81 -20.67
C CYS A 63 9.47 15.89 -22.19
#